data_AF-A0AA42HKR2-F1
#
_entry.id   AF-A0AA42HKR2-F1
#
_cell.length_a   1.000
_cell.length_b   1.000
_cell.length_c   1.000
_cell.angle_alpha   90.00
_cell.angle_beta   90.00
_cell.angle_gamma   90.00
#
_symmetry.space_group_name_H-M   'P 1'
#
loop_
_entity.id
_entity.type
_entity.pdbx_description
1 polymer ?
#
loop_
_entity_poly.entity_id
_entity_poly.type
_entity_poly.pdbx_seq_one_letter_code
_entity_poly.pdbx_strand_id
1 'polypeptide(L)'
;MSAVEKKFNKLAATFRAALAAGNYRQGRDAARQALQISPKNPTLLADYALCLMRTKDYEQAYKTYLKLLHTLGEDKMPGTALDGLTEACGWLKRDDLVRRYGNLSLSVADRKYSQFPAYPLPDAPPPAFDGAHPERNLIVFSLFGARPRYCESALENVVAARDLFPQWRCRFYVDDSVPAAVQARLREAGAQVVQVDEATRAAVPPTMWRFLVMADSDVARFQVRDADALLSERDRAAVEAWLESGFWYHHMRDYFSHTELLLAGMWAGCHNPNLPGIRELIAQYLKEEEAHQRFADQYFLRRSLWSTIRQSLLSHDDLFGFLDAQPFPPHEPVRWRTESFHVGCNASYQGIKVRSQLKDGELQPWGLFDDQGSLLCRYESPVARGHWDEFLPYFLCEAITAGRYTVRSLAK
;
A
#
# COMPACT_ATOMS: atom_id res chain seq x y z
N MET A 1 -10.49 16.76 -38.15
CA MET A 1 -10.25 15.40 -37.63
C MET A 1 -10.77 14.37 -38.62
N SER A 2 -9.91 13.47 -39.07
CA SER A 2 -10.26 12.34 -39.96
C SER A 2 -11.19 11.33 -39.25
N ALA A 3 -11.86 10.47 -40.02
CA ALA A 3 -12.70 9.40 -39.44
C ALA A 3 -11.88 8.42 -38.58
N VAL A 4 -10.62 8.17 -38.97
CA VAL A 4 -9.68 7.31 -38.23
C VAL A 4 -9.29 7.96 -36.89
N GLU A 5 -8.98 9.26 -36.88
CA GLU A 5 -8.68 10.02 -35.65
C GLU A 5 -9.88 10.04 -34.70
N LYS A 6 -11.10 10.26 -35.23
CA LYS A 6 -12.33 10.21 -34.41
C LYS A 6 -12.54 8.82 -33.78
N LYS A 7 -12.31 7.74 -34.55
CA LYS A 7 -12.39 6.37 -34.04
C LYS A 7 -11.34 6.11 -32.96
N PHE A 8 -10.10 6.52 -33.19
CA PHE A 8 -9.01 6.36 -32.23
C PHE A 8 -9.30 7.10 -30.90
N ASN A 9 -9.75 8.35 -30.96
CA ASN A 9 -10.10 9.14 -29.78
C ASN A 9 -11.25 8.52 -28.99
N LYS A 10 -12.25 7.95 -29.69
CA LYS A 10 -13.36 7.22 -29.05
C LYS A 10 -12.87 5.96 -28.32
N LEU A 11 -11.96 5.20 -28.92
CA LEU A 11 -11.37 4.02 -28.30
C LEU A 11 -10.56 4.39 -27.05
N ALA A 12 -9.76 5.46 -27.12
CA ALA A 12 -9.00 5.97 -25.97
C ALA A 12 -9.92 6.42 -24.82
N ALA A 13 -11.03 7.11 -25.12
CA ALA A 13 -12.02 7.49 -24.12
C ALA A 13 -12.71 6.26 -23.49
N THR A 14 -13.07 5.27 -24.31
CA THR A 14 -13.66 4.00 -23.83
C THR A 14 -12.70 3.26 -22.92
N PHE A 15 -11.42 3.19 -23.30
CA PHE A 15 -10.37 2.57 -22.50
C PHE A 15 -10.24 3.25 -21.13
N ARG A 16 -10.11 4.58 -21.08
CA ARG A 16 -10.00 5.33 -19.82
C ARG A 16 -11.22 5.12 -18.91
N ALA A 17 -12.43 5.18 -19.47
CA ALA A 17 -13.65 4.93 -18.71
C ALA A 17 -13.71 3.50 -18.15
N ALA A 18 -13.29 2.51 -18.95
CA ALA A 18 -13.25 1.11 -18.52
C ALA A 18 -12.25 0.89 -17.38
N LEU A 19 -11.06 1.50 -17.45
CA LEU A 19 -10.05 1.42 -16.38
C LEU A 19 -10.54 2.10 -15.09
N ALA A 20 -11.15 3.27 -15.19
CA ALA A 20 -11.73 3.97 -14.04
C ALA A 20 -12.83 3.13 -13.35
N ALA A 21 -13.57 2.33 -14.12
CA ALA A 21 -14.59 1.41 -13.60
C ALA A 21 -14.05 0.01 -13.20
N GLY A 22 -12.74 -0.24 -13.31
CA GLY A 22 -12.15 -1.57 -13.08
C GLY A 22 -12.57 -2.64 -14.10
N ASN A 23 -13.19 -2.26 -15.22
CA ASN A 23 -13.63 -3.18 -16.27
C ASN A 23 -12.50 -3.49 -17.26
N TYR A 24 -11.53 -4.29 -16.81
CA TYR A 24 -10.35 -4.65 -17.62
C TYR A 24 -10.68 -5.47 -18.87
N ARG A 25 -11.83 -6.16 -18.94
CA ARG A 25 -12.26 -6.86 -20.17
C ARG A 25 -12.60 -5.85 -21.27
N GLN A 26 -13.41 -4.84 -20.93
CA GLN A 26 -13.74 -3.77 -21.88
C GLN A 26 -12.50 -2.95 -22.26
N GLY A 27 -11.62 -2.66 -21.28
CA GLY A 27 -10.33 -2.03 -21.55
C GLY A 27 -9.48 -2.82 -22.54
N ARG A 28 -9.37 -4.15 -22.34
CA ARG A 28 -8.66 -5.05 -23.26
C ARG A 28 -9.19 -4.97 -24.69
N ASP A 29 -10.50 -4.97 -24.87
CA ASP A 29 -11.12 -4.92 -26.19
C ASP A 29 -10.91 -3.57 -26.88
N ALA A 30 -11.00 -2.47 -26.14
CA ALA A 30 -10.73 -1.13 -26.65
C ALA A 30 -9.26 -0.98 -27.07
N ALA A 31 -8.32 -1.42 -26.22
CA ALA A 31 -6.88 -1.38 -26.52
C ALA A 31 -6.52 -2.24 -27.73
N ARG A 32 -7.09 -3.46 -27.84
CA ARG A 32 -6.90 -4.34 -29.00
C ARG A 32 -7.36 -3.68 -30.31
N GLN A 33 -8.51 -3.01 -30.31
CA GLN A 33 -8.99 -2.27 -31.48
C GLN A 33 -8.12 -1.05 -31.81
N ALA A 34 -7.62 -0.35 -30.79
CA ALA A 34 -6.71 0.78 -30.99
C ALA A 34 -5.38 0.34 -31.61
N LEU A 35 -4.87 -0.84 -31.21
CA LEU A 35 -3.66 -1.46 -31.77
C LEU A 35 -3.84 -1.88 -33.23
N GLN A 36 -5.06 -2.10 -33.75
CA GLN A 36 -5.26 -2.29 -35.20
C GLN A 36 -5.01 -1.01 -35.99
N ILE A 37 -5.19 0.16 -35.37
CA ILE A 37 -4.96 1.48 -35.98
C ILE A 37 -3.49 1.89 -35.81
N SER A 38 -2.90 1.63 -34.64
CA SER A 38 -1.50 1.95 -34.33
C SER A 38 -0.76 0.76 -33.70
N PRO A 39 -0.33 -0.24 -34.49
CA PRO A 39 0.17 -1.52 -33.98
C PRO A 39 1.50 -1.44 -33.21
N LYS A 40 2.27 -0.38 -33.41
CA LYS A 40 3.61 -0.19 -32.82
C LYS A 40 3.63 0.83 -31.69
N ASN A 41 2.47 1.35 -31.27
CA ASN A 41 2.40 2.35 -30.21
C ASN A 41 2.79 1.72 -28.85
N PRO A 42 3.88 2.15 -28.20
CA PRO A 42 4.35 1.57 -26.93
C PRO A 42 3.34 1.64 -25.80
N THR A 43 2.70 2.79 -25.61
CA THR A 43 1.74 3.03 -24.54
C THR A 43 0.53 2.11 -24.69
N LEU A 44 -0.03 2.00 -25.90
CA LEU A 44 -1.16 1.11 -26.15
C LEU A 44 -0.82 -0.38 -25.94
N LEU A 45 0.40 -0.80 -26.26
CA LEU A 45 0.85 -2.17 -26.01
C LEU A 45 0.99 -2.44 -24.50
N ALA A 46 1.50 -1.48 -23.73
CA ALA A 46 1.62 -1.61 -22.27
C ALA A 46 0.24 -1.61 -21.59
N ASP A 47 -0.67 -0.74 -22.03
CA ASP A 47 -2.07 -0.68 -21.61
C ASP A 47 -2.80 -1.99 -21.91
N TYR A 48 -2.60 -2.54 -23.12
CA TYR A 48 -3.15 -3.83 -23.50
C TYR A 48 -2.61 -4.98 -22.64
N ALA A 49 -1.30 -4.99 -22.38
CA ALA A 49 -0.65 -5.98 -21.50
C ALA A 49 -1.16 -5.91 -20.06
N LEU A 50 -1.39 -4.70 -19.53
CA LEU A 50 -2.02 -4.50 -18.22
C LEU A 50 -3.42 -5.13 -18.18
N CYS A 51 -4.25 -4.87 -19.19
CA CYS A 51 -5.58 -5.47 -19.26
C CYS A 51 -5.53 -7.00 -19.42
N LEU A 52 -4.57 -7.55 -20.16
CA LEU A 52 -4.35 -9.01 -20.25
C LEU A 52 -4.04 -9.59 -18.87
N MET A 53 -3.08 -8.99 -18.15
CA MET A 53 -2.70 -9.41 -16.80
C MET A 53 -3.88 -9.35 -15.82
N ARG A 54 -4.63 -8.25 -15.80
CA ARG A 54 -5.82 -8.09 -14.93
C ARG A 54 -6.99 -9.00 -15.33
N THR A 55 -6.99 -9.53 -16.56
CA THR A 55 -7.94 -10.56 -17.02
C THR A 55 -7.37 -11.98 -16.97
N LYS A 56 -6.24 -12.18 -16.26
CA LYS A 56 -5.55 -13.46 -16.02
C LYS A 56 -4.95 -14.13 -17.26
N ASP A 57 -4.78 -13.40 -18.35
CA ASP A 57 -4.02 -13.86 -19.52
C ASP A 57 -2.53 -13.53 -19.34
N TYR A 58 -1.92 -14.15 -18.32
CA TYR A 58 -0.57 -13.81 -17.85
C TYR A 58 0.50 -14.13 -18.91
N GLU A 59 0.34 -15.22 -19.66
CA GLU A 59 1.28 -15.62 -20.69
C GLU A 59 1.32 -14.62 -21.84
N GLN A 60 0.16 -14.14 -22.30
CA GLN A 60 0.11 -13.12 -23.35
C GLN A 60 0.56 -11.75 -22.84
N ALA A 61 0.24 -11.40 -21.58
CA ALA A 61 0.75 -10.19 -20.95
C ALA A 61 2.29 -10.18 -20.91
N TYR A 62 2.90 -11.26 -20.42
CA TYR A 62 4.35 -11.47 -20.39
C TYR A 62 4.98 -11.31 -21.78
N LYS A 63 4.44 -12.00 -22.80
CA LYS A 63 4.95 -11.90 -24.18
C LYS A 63 4.87 -10.48 -24.74
N THR A 64 3.78 -9.76 -24.47
CA THR A 64 3.61 -8.38 -24.92
C THR A 64 4.61 -7.44 -24.24
N TYR A 65 4.78 -7.54 -22.91
CA TYR A 65 5.77 -6.74 -22.18
C TYR A 65 7.20 -7.07 -22.59
N LEU A 66 7.54 -8.34 -22.77
CA LEU A 66 8.87 -8.76 -23.20
C LEU A 66 9.19 -8.23 -24.61
N LYS A 67 8.22 -8.27 -25.53
CA LYS A 67 8.36 -7.68 -26.85
C LYS A 67 8.61 -6.18 -26.79
N LEU A 68 7.92 -5.46 -25.90
CA LEU A 68 8.17 -4.04 -25.66
C LEU A 68 9.61 -3.80 -25.19
N LEU A 69 10.05 -4.56 -24.18
CA LEU A 69 11.42 -4.46 -23.65
C LEU A 69 12.47 -4.70 -24.74
N HIS A 70 12.32 -5.76 -25.55
CA HIS A 70 13.24 -6.05 -26.67
C HIS A 70 13.24 -4.98 -27.76
N THR A 71 12.11 -4.28 -27.97
CA THR A 71 11.97 -3.30 -29.04
C THR A 71 12.48 -1.92 -28.62
N LEU A 72 12.25 -1.53 -27.37
CA LEU A 72 12.50 -0.17 -26.88
C LEU A 72 13.79 -0.07 -26.06
N GLY A 73 14.22 -1.17 -25.44
CA GLY A 73 15.20 -1.14 -24.36
C GLY A 73 14.56 -0.71 -23.03
N GLU A 74 15.28 -0.96 -21.94
CA GLU A 74 14.81 -0.72 -20.57
C GLU A 74 14.49 0.75 -20.26
N ASP A 75 15.33 1.69 -20.72
CA ASP A 75 15.18 3.12 -20.41
C ASP A 75 14.00 3.80 -21.12
N LYS A 76 13.42 3.15 -22.15
CA LYS A 76 12.30 3.67 -22.95
C LYS A 76 10.99 2.94 -22.69
N MET A 77 10.95 2.09 -21.66
CA MET A 77 9.73 1.40 -21.27
C MET A 77 8.67 2.40 -20.78
N PRO A 78 7.42 2.31 -21.25
CA PRO A 78 6.37 3.26 -20.88
C PRO A 78 5.85 3.01 -19.46
N GLY A 79 5.73 4.06 -18.67
CA GLY A 79 5.08 4.02 -17.35
C GLY A 79 5.62 2.90 -16.45
N THR A 80 4.72 2.06 -15.95
CA THR A 80 5.01 0.92 -15.06
C THR A 80 5.14 -0.41 -15.82
N ALA A 81 5.51 -0.38 -17.10
CA ALA A 81 5.55 -1.60 -17.92
C ALA A 81 6.60 -2.63 -17.45
N LEU A 82 7.71 -2.20 -16.85
CA LEU A 82 8.68 -3.13 -16.23
C LEU A 82 8.12 -3.77 -14.96
N ASP A 83 7.35 -3.03 -14.16
CA ASP A 83 6.61 -3.57 -13.02
C ASP A 83 5.59 -4.61 -13.48
N GLY A 84 4.83 -4.29 -14.54
CA GLY A 84 3.87 -5.21 -15.16
C GLY A 84 4.52 -6.47 -15.73
N LEU A 85 5.74 -6.36 -16.30
CA LEU A 85 6.51 -7.53 -16.74
C LEU A 85 6.87 -8.43 -15.55
N THR A 86 7.38 -7.84 -14.47
CA THR A 86 7.72 -8.56 -13.24
C THR A 86 6.50 -9.23 -12.61
N GLU A 87 5.38 -8.50 -12.53
CA GLU A 87 4.12 -9.01 -11.99
C GLU A 87 3.60 -10.20 -12.83
N ALA A 88 3.66 -10.10 -14.17
CA ALA A 88 3.30 -11.20 -15.06
C ALA A 88 4.18 -12.45 -14.84
N CYS A 89 5.49 -12.28 -14.62
CA CYS A 89 6.40 -13.37 -14.26
C CYS A 89 6.03 -14.02 -12.92
N GLY A 90 5.64 -13.22 -11.93
CA GLY A 90 5.19 -13.70 -10.62
C GLY A 90 3.93 -14.55 -10.72
N TRP A 91 2.92 -14.08 -11.46
CA TRP A 91 1.70 -14.87 -11.71
C TRP A 91 1.97 -16.18 -12.47
N LEU A 92 3.00 -16.21 -13.32
CA LEU A 92 3.44 -17.40 -14.04
C LEU A 92 4.38 -18.31 -13.22
N LYS A 93 4.69 -17.96 -11.96
CA LYS A 93 5.62 -18.70 -11.09
C LYS A 93 6.99 -18.91 -11.72
N ARG A 94 7.54 -17.87 -12.36
CA ARG A 94 8.85 -17.90 -13.01
C ARG A 94 9.86 -17.12 -12.16
N ASP A 95 10.30 -17.73 -11.06
CA ASP A 95 11.06 -17.05 -10.00
C ASP A 95 12.36 -16.40 -10.49
N ASP A 96 13.11 -17.07 -11.37
CA ASP A 96 14.32 -16.49 -12.00
C ASP A 96 14.01 -15.21 -12.79
N LEU A 97 12.84 -15.16 -13.45
CA LEU A 97 12.41 -13.99 -14.20
C LEU A 97 11.84 -12.90 -13.30
N VAL A 98 11.20 -13.27 -12.17
CA VAL A 98 10.79 -12.32 -11.13
C VAL A 98 12.03 -11.60 -10.59
N ARG A 99 13.08 -12.35 -10.22
CA ARG A 99 14.36 -11.78 -9.78
C ARG A 99 14.95 -10.86 -10.83
N ARG A 100 15.08 -11.35 -12.08
CA ARG A 100 15.69 -10.59 -13.17
C ARG A 100 14.94 -9.29 -13.49
N TYR A 101 13.63 -9.36 -13.73
CA TYR A 101 12.88 -8.20 -14.19
C TYR A 101 12.47 -7.27 -13.06
N GLY A 102 12.29 -7.78 -11.83
CA GLY A 102 12.07 -6.94 -10.67
C GLY A 102 13.31 -6.13 -10.31
N ASN A 103 14.48 -6.76 -10.33
CA ASN A 103 15.76 -6.05 -10.18
C ASN A 103 15.93 -4.98 -11.28
N LEU A 104 15.69 -5.35 -12.54
CA LEU A 104 15.74 -4.40 -13.65
C LEU A 104 14.80 -3.20 -13.46
N SER A 105 13.54 -3.45 -13.06
CA SER A 105 12.56 -2.37 -12.82
C SER A 105 13.08 -1.39 -11.77
N LEU A 106 13.55 -1.92 -10.63
CA LEU A 106 14.08 -1.14 -9.53
C LEU A 106 15.38 -0.41 -9.92
N SER A 107 16.29 -1.03 -10.67
CA SER A 107 17.51 -0.39 -11.15
C SER A 107 17.24 0.75 -12.12
N VAL A 108 16.29 0.59 -13.05
CA VAL A 108 15.87 1.68 -13.96
C VAL A 108 15.27 2.83 -13.16
N ALA A 109 14.39 2.53 -12.20
CA ALA A 109 13.83 3.53 -11.31
C ALA A 109 14.91 4.23 -10.49
N ASP A 110 15.87 3.50 -9.92
CA ASP A 110 16.97 4.06 -9.14
C ASP A 110 17.83 5.03 -9.96
N ARG A 111 18.25 4.63 -11.16
CA ARG A 111 19.02 5.52 -12.05
C ARG A 111 18.30 6.83 -12.33
N LYS A 112 16.98 6.81 -12.43
CA LYS A 112 16.16 7.99 -12.66
C LYS A 112 16.01 8.84 -11.41
N TYR A 113 15.66 8.22 -10.29
CA TYR A 113 15.21 8.93 -9.09
C TYR A 113 16.35 9.28 -8.12
N SER A 114 17.48 8.59 -8.20
CA SER A 114 18.67 8.94 -7.41
C SER A 114 19.35 10.25 -7.84
N GLN A 115 18.95 10.81 -8.98
CA GLN A 115 19.44 12.10 -9.48
C GLN A 115 18.74 13.30 -8.82
N PHE A 116 17.63 13.07 -8.10
CA PHE A 116 16.96 14.12 -7.35
C PHE A 116 17.79 14.54 -6.13
N PRO A 117 17.57 15.76 -5.58
CA PRO A 117 18.33 16.26 -4.44
C PRO A 117 18.37 15.25 -3.29
N ALA A 118 19.56 14.97 -2.77
CA ALA A 118 19.76 14.20 -1.55
C ALA A 118 20.10 15.17 -0.41
N TYR A 119 19.53 14.93 0.76
CA TYR A 119 19.86 15.67 1.97
C TYR A 119 20.88 14.87 2.80
N PRO A 120 21.86 15.52 3.43
CA PRO A 120 22.92 14.80 4.13
C PRO A 120 22.36 14.04 5.34
N LEU A 121 22.88 12.86 5.61
CA LEU A 121 22.67 12.19 6.88
C LEU A 121 23.57 12.84 7.95
N PRO A 122 23.21 12.78 9.23
CA PRO A 122 24.13 13.18 10.30
C PRO A 122 25.43 12.35 10.26
N ASP A 123 26.55 12.98 10.60
CA ASP A 123 27.87 12.34 10.56
C ASP A 123 28.01 11.20 11.59
N ALA A 124 27.28 11.31 12.70
CA ALA A 124 27.21 10.27 13.72
C ALA A 124 26.30 9.12 13.26
N PRO A 125 26.53 7.87 13.72
CA PRO A 125 25.59 6.79 13.49
C PRO A 125 24.22 7.11 14.11
N PRO A 126 23.14 6.43 13.68
CA PRO A 126 21.84 6.57 14.32
C PRO A 126 21.95 6.38 15.85
N PRO A 127 21.27 7.19 16.68
CA PRO A 127 21.28 7.03 18.13
C PRO A 127 20.88 5.60 18.53
N ALA A 128 21.43 5.04 19.61
CA ALA A 128 21.05 3.69 20.05
C ALA A 128 19.51 3.56 20.25
N PHE A 129 18.97 2.36 20.04
CA PHE A 129 17.55 2.12 20.28
C PHE A 129 17.24 2.20 21.78
N ASP A 130 16.32 3.09 22.15
CA ASP A 130 15.88 3.29 23.53
C ASP A 130 14.47 2.72 23.71
N GLY A 131 14.40 1.44 24.07
CA GLY A 131 13.14 0.74 24.30
C GLY A 131 12.44 1.10 25.61
N ALA A 132 13.06 1.90 26.49
CA ALA A 132 12.44 2.33 27.75
C ALA A 132 11.43 3.48 27.54
N HIS A 133 11.54 4.18 26.41
CA HIS A 133 10.73 5.34 26.04
C HIS A 133 9.95 5.06 24.74
N PRO A 134 8.94 4.16 24.76
CA PRO A 134 8.20 3.74 23.56
C PRO A 134 7.46 4.89 22.86
N GLU A 135 7.21 6.01 23.53
CA GLU A 135 6.68 7.25 22.94
C GLU A 135 7.62 7.89 21.91
N ARG A 136 8.91 7.53 21.93
CA ARG A 136 9.92 7.98 20.96
C ARG A 136 10.13 6.99 19.80
N ASN A 137 9.52 5.80 19.86
CA ASN A 137 9.60 4.75 18.84
C ASN A 137 8.20 4.42 18.32
N LEU A 138 7.83 4.97 17.16
CA LEU A 138 6.45 4.92 16.70
C LEU A 138 6.22 3.95 15.55
N ILE A 139 5.09 3.24 15.57
CA ILE A 139 4.53 2.57 14.39
C ILE A 139 3.37 3.45 13.91
N VAL A 140 3.51 4.07 12.75
CA VAL A 140 2.63 5.14 12.29
C VAL A 140 1.74 4.73 11.14
N PHE A 141 0.49 5.15 11.21
CA PHE A 141 -0.58 4.82 10.28
C PHE A 141 -1.37 6.07 9.90
N SER A 142 -1.86 6.11 8.66
CA SER A 142 -2.97 6.98 8.27
C SER A 142 -4.26 6.18 8.35
N LEU A 143 -5.31 6.73 8.95
CA LEU A 143 -6.63 6.10 8.97
C LEU A 143 -7.70 7.16 8.70
N PHE A 144 -8.47 6.97 7.64
CA PHE A 144 -9.55 7.85 7.21
C PHE A 144 -10.68 7.01 6.60
N GLY A 145 -11.90 7.51 6.71
CA GLY A 145 -13.14 6.84 6.35
C GLY A 145 -13.64 5.86 7.42
N ALA A 146 -14.85 5.37 7.21
CA ALA A 146 -15.57 4.52 8.17
C ALA A 146 -15.62 3.04 7.77
N ARG A 147 -14.79 2.59 6.80
CA ARG A 147 -14.89 1.20 6.33
C ARG A 147 -14.22 0.24 7.32
N PRO A 148 -14.89 -0.88 7.67
CA PRO A 148 -14.37 -1.86 8.62
C PRO A 148 -13.06 -2.51 8.17
N ARG A 149 -12.84 -2.66 6.85
CA ARG A 149 -11.57 -3.15 6.30
C ARG A 149 -10.33 -2.41 6.83
N TYR A 150 -10.45 -1.10 7.07
CA TYR A 150 -9.35 -0.30 7.60
C TYR A 150 -9.45 -0.16 9.11
N CYS A 151 -10.65 0.11 9.63
CA CYS A 151 -10.86 0.36 11.06
C CYS A 151 -10.56 -0.86 11.94
N GLU A 152 -11.04 -2.06 11.55
CA GLU A 152 -10.81 -3.27 12.35
C GLU A 152 -9.39 -3.82 12.14
N SER A 153 -8.80 -3.68 10.94
CA SER A 153 -7.38 -4.01 10.73
C SER A 153 -6.45 -3.09 11.55
N ALA A 154 -6.77 -1.80 11.65
CA ALA A 154 -6.02 -0.85 12.48
C ALA A 154 -6.02 -1.26 13.96
N LEU A 155 -7.16 -1.69 14.48
CA LEU A 155 -7.28 -2.18 15.85
C LEU A 155 -6.49 -3.47 16.08
N GLU A 156 -6.58 -4.41 15.14
CA GLU A 156 -5.79 -5.65 15.21
C GLU A 156 -4.28 -5.37 15.16
N ASN A 157 -3.86 -4.36 14.41
CA ASN A 157 -2.46 -3.90 14.40
C ASN A 157 -1.99 -3.38 15.77
N VAL A 158 -2.85 -2.73 16.56
CA VAL A 158 -2.49 -2.31 17.93
C VAL A 158 -2.30 -3.53 18.83
N VAL A 159 -3.15 -4.53 18.69
CA VAL A 159 -3.04 -5.80 19.43
C VAL A 159 -1.74 -6.52 19.05
N ALA A 160 -1.49 -6.70 17.75
CA ALA A 160 -0.27 -7.33 17.25
C ALA A 160 1.00 -6.58 17.67
N ALA A 161 0.98 -5.24 17.62
CA ALA A 161 2.12 -4.41 18.03
C ALA A 161 2.46 -4.58 19.51
N ARG A 162 1.48 -4.75 20.41
CA ARG A 162 1.75 -4.97 21.83
C ARG A 162 2.58 -6.24 22.07
N ASP A 163 2.31 -7.29 21.29
CA ASP A 163 3.01 -8.57 21.45
C ASP A 163 4.36 -8.57 20.72
N LEU A 164 4.41 -8.01 19.51
CA LEU A 164 5.58 -8.06 18.62
C LEU A 164 6.57 -6.91 18.84
N PHE A 165 6.07 -5.75 19.27
CA PHE A 165 6.83 -4.50 19.38
C PHE A 165 6.52 -3.79 20.71
N PRO A 166 6.73 -4.44 21.88
CA PRO A 166 6.36 -3.87 23.18
C PRO A 166 7.10 -2.55 23.52
N GLN A 167 8.24 -2.32 22.87
CA GLN A 167 9.07 -1.10 23.00
C GLN A 167 8.67 0.01 22.01
N TRP A 168 7.55 -0.16 21.30
CA TRP A 168 7.02 0.78 20.32
C TRP A 168 5.58 1.17 20.68
N ARG A 169 5.16 2.34 20.18
CA ARG A 169 3.79 2.82 20.31
C ARG A 169 3.14 3.03 18.96
N CYS A 170 1.95 2.48 18.74
CA CYS A 170 1.18 2.81 17.55
C CYS A 170 0.66 4.26 17.61
N ARG A 171 0.76 4.99 16.50
CA ARG A 171 0.15 6.31 16.30
C ARG A 171 -0.67 6.32 15.02
N PHE A 172 -1.93 6.73 15.12
CA PHE A 172 -2.85 6.90 14.01
C PHE A 172 -3.11 8.39 13.78
N TYR A 173 -2.82 8.84 12.56
CA TYR A 173 -3.27 10.14 12.06
C TYR A 173 -4.66 9.95 11.45
N VAL A 174 -5.66 10.63 12.03
CA VAL A 174 -7.08 10.45 11.70
C VAL A 174 -7.77 11.77 11.36
N ASP A 175 -8.94 11.68 10.74
CA ASP A 175 -9.89 12.78 10.59
C ASP A 175 -11.29 12.41 11.14
N ASP A 176 -12.23 13.34 10.98
CA ASP A 176 -13.62 13.19 11.45
C ASP A 176 -14.41 12.09 10.70
N SER A 177 -13.91 11.58 9.59
CA SER A 177 -14.57 10.51 8.84
C SER A 177 -14.34 9.12 9.46
N VAL A 178 -13.39 9.00 10.40
CA VAL A 178 -13.20 7.80 11.22
C VAL A 178 -14.20 7.81 12.38
N PRO A 179 -15.04 6.76 12.55
CA PRO A 179 -16.05 6.71 13.60
C PRO A 179 -15.46 6.95 15.00
N ALA A 180 -16.11 7.80 15.80
CA ALA A 180 -15.65 8.14 17.15
C ALA A 180 -15.43 6.89 18.03
N ALA A 181 -16.26 5.86 17.86
CA ALA A 181 -16.11 4.58 18.56
C ALA A 181 -14.82 3.83 18.19
N VAL A 182 -14.39 3.91 16.92
CA VAL A 182 -13.11 3.33 16.47
C VAL A 182 -11.95 4.10 17.09
N GLN A 183 -12.00 5.44 17.08
CA GLN A 183 -10.97 6.25 17.71
C GLN A 183 -10.87 6.02 19.23
N ALA A 184 -12.01 5.83 19.91
CA ALA A 184 -12.04 5.48 21.33
C ALA A 184 -11.37 4.12 21.58
N ARG A 185 -11.75 3.07 20.82
CA ARG A 185 -11.14 1.73 20.91
C ARG A 185 -9.63 1.76 20.64
N LEU A 186 -9.16 2.58 19.71
CA LEU A 186 -7.73 2.76 19.45
C LEU A 186 -7.00 3.35 20.68
N ARG A 187 -7.56 4.40 21.30
CA ARG A 187 -6.99 5.01 22.51
C ARG A 187 -7.02 4.05 23.71
N GLU A 188 -8.13 3.33 23.90
CA GLU A 188 -8.29 2.32 24.95
C GLU A 188 -7.31 1.16 24.79
N ALA A 189 -7.02 0.75 23.55
CA ALA A 189 -5.97 -0.22 23.22
C ALA A 189 -4.55 0.35 23.41
N GLY A 190 -4.42 1.62 23.78
CA GLY A 190 -3.17 2.29 24.09
C GLY A 190 -2.50 2.95 22.88
N ALA A 191 -3.16 3.10 21.73
CA ALA A 191 -2.58 3.84 20.61
C ALA A 191 -2.69 5.36 20.81
N GLN A 192 -1.72 6.10 20.25
CA GLN A 192 -1.84 7.54 20.09
C GLN A 192 -2.77 7.84 18.90
N VAL A 193 -3.75 8.71 19.10
CA VAL A 193 -4.68 9.12 18.04
C VAL A 193 -4.55 10.62 17.85
N VAL A 194 -3.96 11.02 16.72
CA VAL A 194 -3.69 12.41 16.36
C VAL A 194 -4.74 12.87 15.35
N GLN A 195 -5.53 13.86 15.73
CA GLN A 195 -6.47 14.51 14.83
C GLN A 195 -5.72 15.43 13.86
N VAL A 196 -5.93 15.19 12.56
CA VAL A 196 -5.31 16.00 11.50
C VAL A 196 -6.17 17.25 11.30
N ASP A 197 -5.56 18.42 11.56
CA ASP A 197 -6.24 19.71 11.43
C ASP A 197 -6.68 20.01 9.99
N GLU A 198 -7.63 20.95 9.84
CA GLU A 198 -8.21 21.32 8.56
C GLU A 198 -7.16 21.82 7.54
N ALA A 199 -6.20 22.64 7.98
CA ALA A 199 -5.15 23.14 7.11
C ALA A 199 -4.29 22.01 6.53
N THR A 200 -3.98 21.01 7.35
CA THR A 200 -3.24 19.81 6.95
C THR A 200 -4.08 18.94 6.02
N ARG A 201 -5.37 18.74 6.31
CA ARG A 201 -6.28 17.98 5.42
C ARG A 201 -6.40 18.61 4.04
N ALA A 202 -6.36 19.95 3.96
CA ALA A 202 -6.39 20.67 2.69
C ALA A 202 -5.06 20.57 1.90
N ALA A 203 -3.93 20.46 2.59
CA ALA A 203 -2.60 20.52 1.98
C ALA A 203 -1.93 19.16 1.76
N VAL A 204 -2.30 18.13 2.52
CA VAL A 204 -1.61 16.83 2.55
C VAL A 204 -2.61 15.70 2.27
N PRO A 205 -2.41 14.90 1.20
CA PRO A 205 -3.20 13.73 0.93
C PRO A 205 -3.26 12.76 2.12
N PRO A 206 -4.42 12.14 2.42
CA PRO A 206 -4.56 11.28 3.60
C PRO A 206 -3.57 10.13 3.70
N THR A 207 -3.17 9.54 2.57
CA THR A 207 -2.16 8.47 2.52
C THR A 207 -0.77 8.89 3.00
N MET A 208 -0.49 10.20 3.04
CA MET A 208 0.78 10.78 3.48
C MET A 208 0.76 11.28 4.93
N TRP A 209 -0.38 11.31 5.64
CA TRP A 209 -0.41 11.82 7.02
C TRP A 209 0.53 11.06 7.96
N ARG A 210 0.70 9.76 7.76
CA ARG A 210 1.72 8.94 8.46
C ARG A 210 3.15 9.44 8.30
N PHE A 211 3.48 10.18 7.24
CA PHE A 211 4.80 10.80 7.06
C PHE A 211 5.01 12.04 7.94
N LEU A 212 3.93 12.62 8.50
CA LEU A 212 4.02 13.77 9.41
C LEU A 212 4.80 13.45 10.68
N VAL A 213 5.01 12.17 11.00
CA VAL A 213 5.91 11.74 12.08
C VAL A 213 7.33 12.29 11.91
N MET A 214 7.78 12.53 10.66
CA MET A 214 9.11 13.06 10.37
C MET A 214 9.27 14.52 10.84
N ALA A 215 8.17 15.24 11.09
CA ALA A 215 8.20 16.58 11.68
C ALA A 215 8.20 16.58 13.22
N ASP A 216 8.03 15.41 13.85
CA ASP A 216 8.03 15.28 15.31
C ASP A 216 9.48 15.08 15.78
N SER A 217 10.03 16.08 16.47
CA SER A 217 11.41 16.05 16.98
C SER A 217 11.61 15.15 18.20
N ASP A 218 10.53 14.78 18.89
CA ASP A 218 10.60 13.90 20.06
C ASP A 218 10.71 12.42 19.65
N VAL A 219 10.28 12.10 18.42
CA VAL A 219 10.37 10.77 17.84
C VAL A 219 11.80 10.50 17.38
N ALA A 220 12.42 9.47 17.95
CA ALA A 220 13.75 9.02 17.53
C ALA A 220 13.67 8.10 16.32
N ARG A 221 12.67 7.21 16.29
CA ARG A 221 12.47 6.20 15.25
C ARG A 221 11.00 6.01 14.90
N PHE A 222 10.75 5.71 13.65
CA PHE A 222 9.41 5.40 13.17
C PHE A 222 9.40 4.24 12.20
N GLN A 223 8.29 3.51 12.18
CA GLN A 223 7.92 2.52 11.16
C GLN A 223 6.63 2.97 10.51
N VAL A 224 6.61 3.08 9.18
CA VAL A 224 5.41 3.50 8.44
C VAL A 224 4.68 2.28 7.90
N ARG A 225 3.39 2.15 8.21
CA ARG A 225 2.56 0.99 7.88
C ARG A 225 1.23 1.37 7.25
N ASP A 226 0.73 0.50 6.38
CA ASP A 226 -0.66 0.56 5.90
C ASP A 226 -1.60 0.00 6.99
N ALA A 227 -2.75 0.64 7.20
CA ALA A 227 -3.69 0.23 8.23
C ALA A 227 -4.31 -1.15 7.98
N ASP A 228 -4.38 -1.58 6.72
CA ASP A 228 -4.88 -2.89 6.29
C ASP A 228 -3.78 -3.94 6.07
N ALA A 229 -2.53 -3.67 6.45
CA ALA A 229 -1.45 -4.65 6.49
C ALA A 229 -1.14 -5.01 7.96
N LEU A 230 -1.34 -6.28 8.33
CA LEU A 230 -1.13 -6.72 9.72
C LEU A 230 0.35 -6.96 10.00
N LEU A 231 0.83 -6.44 11.12
CA LEU A 231 2.18 -6.70 11.65
C LEU A 231 2.39 -8.18 11.97
N SER A 232 3.57 -8.71 11.67
CA SER A 232 3.88 -10.13 11.83
C SER A 232 5.23 -10.40 12.51
N GLU A 233 5.47 -11.66 12.86
CA GLU A 233 6.76 -12.15 13.35
C GLU A 233 7.91 -11.86 12.37
N ARG A 234 7.62 -11.89 11.07
CA ARG A 234 8.59 -11.55 10.01
C ARG A 234 8.93 -10.05 10.03
N ASP A 235 7.94 -9.18 10.25
CA ASP A 235 8.20 -7.74 10.45
C ASP A 235 9.11 -7.51 11.65
N ARG A 236 8.83 -8.17 12.77
CA ARG A 236 9.60 -8.03 14.01
C ARG A 236 11.07 -8.37 13.79
N ALA A 237 11.33 -9.53 13.19
CA ALA A 237 12.70 -9.99 12.94
C ALA A 237 13.48 -9.03 12.01
N ALA A 238 12.84 -8.54 10.95
CA ALA A 238 13.46 -7.56 10.04
C ALA A 238 13.74 -6.22 10.72
N VAL A 239 12.82 -5.73 11.56
CA VAL A 239 13.00 -4.49 12.30
C VAL A 239 14.09 -4.63 13.37
N GLU A 240 14.16 -5.76 14.09
CA GLU A 240 15.23 -6.03 15.05
C GLU A 240 16.60 -6.03 14.37
N ALA A 241 16.73 -6.71 13.23
CA ALA A 241 17.95 -6.68 12.42
C ALA A 241 18.33 -5.25 12.00
N TRP A 242 17.36 -4.42 11.63
CA TRP A 242 17.62 -3.01 11.34
C TRP A 242 18.12 -2.23 12.55
N LEU A 243 17.50 -2.40 13.73
CA LEU A 243 17.91 -1.72 14.95
C LEU A 243 19.37 -2.02 15.33
N GLU A 244 19.88 -3.21 14.97
CA GLU A 244 21.25 -3.67 15.22
C GLU A 244 22.25 -3.28 14.12
N SER A 245 21.78 -2.81 12.96
CA SER A 245 22.59 -2.68 11.74
C SER A 245 23.38 -1.37 11.60
N GLY A 246 23.00 -0.33 12.34
CA GLY A 246 23.56 1.01 12.18
C GLY A 246 23.07 1.79 10.94
N PHE A 247 22.13 1.25 10.16
CA PHE A 247 21.50 1.98 9.05
C PHE A 247 20.46 2.99 9.54
N TRP A 248 20.40 4.16 8.89
CA TRP A 248 19.41 5.21 9.22
C TRP A 248 17.99 4.84 8.83
N TYR A 249 17.84 4.07 7.76
CA TYR A 249 16.55 3.68 7.19
C TYR A 249 16.47 2.18 6.98
N HIS A 250 15.24 1.68 6.93
CA HIS A 250 14.93 0.29 6.65
C HIS A 250 13.76 0.17 5.69
N HIS A 251 13.81 -0.84 4.82
CA HIS A 251 12.76 -1.12 3.84
C HIS A 251 12.60 -2.63 3.63
N MET A 252 11.37 -3.07 3.35
CA MET A 252 11.07 -4.47 3.08
C MET A 252 10.36 -4.65 1.73
N ARG A 253 10.63 -5.76 1.04
CA ARG A 253 9.88 -6.26 -0.12
C ARG A 253 9.64 -7.76 0.06
N ASP A 254 8.39 -8.18 0.00
CA ASP A 254 8.02 -9.57 0.32
C ASP A 254 7.01 -10.16 -0.69
N TYR A 255 6.85 -9.51 -1.84
CA TYR A 255 5.93 -9.99 -2.87
C TYR A 255 6.36 -9.57 -4.28
N PHE A 256 6.04 -10.37 -5.29
CA PHE A 256 6.55 -10.16 -6.66
C PHE A 256 6.08 -8.86 -7.33
N SER A 257 5.04 -8.20 -6.79
CA SER A 257 4.60 -6.88 -7.26
C SER A 257 5.21 -5.71 -6.48
N HIS A 258 6.12 -5.97 -5.53
CA HIS A 258 6.75 -4.95 -4.69
C HIS A 258 7.93 -4.25 -5.40
N THR A 259 7.70 -3.78 -6.63
CA THR A 259 8.72 -3.21 -7.52
C THR A 259 8.84 -1.68 -7.44
N GLU A 260 8.42 -1.06 -6.33
CA GLU A 260 8.65 0.36 -6.05
C GLU A 260 9.96 0.55 -5.27
N LEU A 261 10.63 1.69 -5.45
CA LEU A 261 11.88 2.04 -4.75
C LEU A 261 11.69 2.11 -3.24
N LEU A 262 10.54 2.64 -2.80
CA LEU A 262 10.13 2.64 -1.40
C LEU A 262 8.62 2.44 -1.30
N LEU A 263 8.19 1.32 -0.73
CA LEU A 263 6.78 1.03 -0.49
C LEU A 263 6.29 1.84 0.71
N ALA A 264 5.19 2.57 0.53
CA ALA A 264 4.77 3.58 1.49
C ALA A 264 4.36 3.02 2.86
N GLY A 265 3.94 1.75 2.92
CA GLY A 265 3.59 1.03 4.15
C GLY A 265 4.63 -0.01 4.63
N MET A 266 5.86 0.00 4.11
CA MET A 266 6.87 -1.01 4.44
C MET A 266 8.27 -0.43 4.63
N TRP A 267 8.37 0.76 5.22
CA TRP A 267 9.66 1.41 5.49
C TRP A 267 9.72 2.01 6.89
N ALA A 268 10.94 2.24 7.37
CA ALA A 268 11.23 2.79 8.68
C ALA A 268 12.43 3.74 8.60
N GLY A 269 12.56 4.61 9.59
CA GLY A 269 13.64 5.59 9.63
C GLY A 269 13.90 6.14 11.02
N CYS A 270 15.09 6.72 11.16
CA CYS A 270 15.44 7.57 12.30
C CYS A 270 15.11 9.04 11.98
N HIS A 271 14.88 9.85 13.01
CA HIS A 271 14.71 11.29 12.84
C HIS A 271 15.98 11.93 12.28
N ASN A 272 15.90 12.51 11.09
CA ASN A 272 17.01 13.18 10.42
C ASN A 272 16.80 14.70 10.47
N PRO A 273 17.55 15.45 11.32
CA PRO A 273 17.39 16.89 11.45
C PRO A 273 17.86 17.69 10.23
N ASN A 274 18.57 17.06 9.29
CA ASN A 274 19.04 17.71 8.06
C ASN A 274 18.01 17.67 6.92
N LEU A 275 16.88 16.97 7.10
CA LEU A 275 15.79 16.98 6.13
C LEU A 275 15.00 18.30 6.23
N PRO A 276 14.57 18.89 5.10
CA PRO A 276 13.55 19.93 5.13
C PRO A 276 12.26 19.43 5.77
N GLY A 277 11.41 20.35 6.21
CA GLY A 277 10.14 19.99 6.83
C GLY A 277 9.32 19.09 5.89
N ILE A 278 8.83 17.95 6.37
CA ILE A 278 8.10 16.99 5.52
C ILE A 278 6.88 17.62 4.84
N ARG A 279 6.22 18.58 5.49
CA ARG A 279 5.11 19.37 4.92
C ARG A 279 5.55 20.21 3.73
N GLU A 280 6.75 20.78 3.78
CA GLU A 280 7.34 21.58 2.70
C GLU A 280 7.68 20.68 1.50
N LEU A 281 8.29 19.52 1.76
CA LEU A 281 8.59 18.53 0.72
C LEU A 281 7.32 18.04 0.02
N ILE A 282 6.26 17.75 0.79
CA ILE A 282 4.97 17.35 0.22
C ILE A 282 4.36 18.50 -0.59
N ALA A 283 4.37 19.73 -0.07
CA ALA A 283 3.84 20.88 -0.79
C ALA A 283 4.59 21.14 -2.11
N GLN A 284 5.92 21.02 -2.09
CA GLN A 284 6.74 21.12 -3.30
C GLN A 284 6.38 20.02 -4.31
N TYR A 285 6.30 18.77 -3.86
CA TYR A 285 5.90 17.65 -4.71
C TYR A 285 4.56 17.88 -5.40
N LEU A 286 3.53 18.29 -4.64
CA LEU A 286 2.17 18.51 -5.14
C LEU A 286 2.06 19.73 -6.08
N LYS A 287 3.02 20.66 -6.01
CA LYS A 287 3.13 21.79 -6.95
C LYS A 287 3.72 21.35 -8.30
N GLU A 288 4.62 20.37 -8.28
CA GLU A 288 5.37 19.91 -9.46
C GLU A 288 4.69 18.73 -10.17
N GLU A 289 3.94 17.90 -9.44
CA GLU A 289 3.26 16.72 -9.95
C GLU A 289 1.81 16.66 -9.47
N GLU A 290 0.91 16.29 -10.39
CA GLU A 290 -0.46 15.96 -10.01
C GLU A 290 -0.47 14.68 -9.16
N ALA A 291 -1.07 14.76 -7.97
CA ALA A 291 -1.14 13.64 -7.04
C ALA A 291 -1.88 12.45 -7.68
N HIS A 292 -1.17 11.32 -7.81
CA HIS A 292 -1.82 10.10 -8.28
C HIS A 292 -2.87 9.63 -7.27
N GLN A 293 -4.12 9.45 -7.70
CA GLN A 293 -5.27 9.14 -6.83
C GLN A 293 -5.04 8.02 -5.80
N ARG A 294 -4.21 7.03 -6.16
CA ARG A 294 -3.93 5.85 -5.31
C ARG A 294 -2.49 5.74 -4.80
N PHE A 295 -1.53 6.34 -5.50
CA PHE A 295 -0.10 6.06 -5.30
C PHE A 295 0.71 7.34 -5.05
N ALA A 296 0.04 8.44 -4.70
CA ALA A 296 0.69 9.72 -4.46
C ALA A 296 1.79 9.60 -3.40
N ASP A 297 1.56 8.81 -2.34
CA ASP A 297 2.53 8.57 -1.27
C ASP A 297 3.80 7.87 -1.78
N GLN A 298 3.67 6.78 -2.53
CA GLN A 298 4.83 6.10 -3.13
C GLN A 298 5.57 6.98 -4.15
N TYR A 299 4.83 7.75 -4.95
CA TYR A 299 5.42 8.63 -5.95
C TYR A 299 6.15 9.82 -5.31
N PHE A 300 5.62 10.32 -4.20
CA PHE A 300 6.33 11.27 -3.34
C PHE A 300 7.62 10.66 -2.79
N LEU A 301 7.55 9.46 -2.18
CA LEU A 301 8.73 8.81 -1.59
C LEU A 301 9.85 8.61 -2.61
N ARG A 302 9.54 8.03 -3.78
CA ARG A 302 10.55 7.77 -4.82
C ARG A 302 11.17 9.05 -5.38
N ARG A 303 10.40 10.15 -5.49
CA ARG A 303 10.88 11.41 -6.05
C ARG A 303 11.65 12.23 -5.03
N SER A 304 11.08 12.42 -3.84
CA SER A 304 11.50 13.43 -2.89
C SER A 304 12.39 12.90 -1.77
N LEU A 305 12.35 11.59 -1.49
CA LEU A 305 13.08 11.01 -0.36
C LEU A 305 14.04 9.88 -0.73
N TRP A 306 13.85 9.20 -1.87
CA TRP A 306 14.68 8.05 -2.26
C TRP A 306 16.18 8.34 -2.29
N SER A 307 16.57 9.44 -2.93
CA SER A 307 17.96 9.92 -3.01
C SER A 307 18.59 10.08 -1.62
N THR A 308 17.80 10.49 -0.62
CA THR A 308 18.27 10.64 0.75
C THR A 308 18.32 9.30 1.49
N ILE A 309 17.24 8.52 1.40
CA ILE A 309 17.06 7.25 2.12
C ILE A 309 18.10 6.22 1.69
N ARG A 310 18.39 6.14 0.38
CA ARG A 310 19.34 5.15 -0.17
C ARG A 310 20.79 5.33 0.32
N GLN A 311 21.14 6.47 0.92
CA GLN A 311 22.49 6.72 1.45
C GLN A 311 22.81 5.81 2.65
N SER A 312 21.80 5.34 3.38
CA SER A 312 21.97 4.43 4.52
C SER A 312 20.68 3.62 4.70
N LEU A 313 20.57 2.53 3.95
CA LEU A 313 19.39 1.69 3.87
C LEU A 313 19.75 0.23 4.16
N LEU A 314 19.11 -0.38 5.16
CA LEU A 314 18.97 -1.83 5.21
C LEU A 314 17.70 -2.22 4.45
N SER A 315 17.83 -3.10 3.46
CA SER A 315 16.66 -3.64 2.76
C SER A 315 16.57 -5.15 2.95
N HIS A 316 15.39 -5.66 3.29
CA HIS A 316 15.08 -7.08 3.25
C HIS A 316 14.20 -7.43 2.03
N ASP A 317 14.68 -8.33 1.18
CA ASP A 317 14.07 -8.73 -0.10
C ASP A 317 14.61 -10.10 -0.55
N ASP A 318 13.77 -11.14 -0.50
CA ASP A 318 14.11 -12.48 -1.00
C ASP A 318 13.93 -12.62 -2.52
N LEU A 319 13.27 -11.65 -3.17
CA LEU A 319 12.77 -11.78 -4.54
C LEU A 319 13.73 -11.17 -5.57
N PHE A 320 14.12 -9.90 -5.40
CA PHE A 320 14.76 -9.14 -6.48
C PHE A 320 16.26 -8.95 -6.27
N GLY A 321 16.73 -8.87 -5.02
CA GLY A 321 18.14 -8.63 -4.70
C GLY A 321 18.64 -7.25 -5.20
N PHE A 322 17.78 -6.24 -5.12
CA PHE A 322 18.09 -4.87 -5.53
C PHE A 322 18.86 -4.13 -4.41
N LEU A 323 19.93 -3.40 -4.77
CA LEU A 323 20.82 -2.68 -3.84
C LEU A 323 21.33 -3.55 -2.67
N ASP A 324 21.86 -4.73 -2.99
CA ASP A 324 22.43 -5.67 -2.00
C ASP A 324 21.46 -6.02 -0.85
N ALA A 325 20.17 -6.02 -1.15
CA ALA A 325 19.14 -6.40 -0.19
C ALA A 325 19.40 -7.79 0.38
N GLN A 326 19.15 -7.91 1.68
CA GLN A 326 19.38 -9.11 2.46
C GLN A 326 18.11 -9.98 2.46
N PRO A 327 18.22 -11.30 2.67
CA PRO A 327 17.04 -12.10 2.94
C PRO A 327 16.35 -11.66 4.24
N PHE A 328 15.09 -12.04 4.44
CA PHE A 328 14.45 -11.84 5.74
C PHE A 328 15.19 -12.65 6.83
N PRO A 329 15.41 -12.08 8.04
CA PRO A 329 16.03 -12.83 9.12
C PRO A 329 15.16 -14.01 9.58
N PRO A 330 15.75 -15.05 10.20
CA PRO A 330 14.99 -16.13 10.81
C PRO A 330 13.96 -15.61 11.81
N HIS A 331 12.74 -16.17 11.77
CA HIS A 331 11.64 -15.72 12.60
C HIS A 331 10.71 -16.88 12.98
N GLU A 332 9.96 -16.69 14.08
CA GLU A 332 8.90 -17.61 14.48
C GLU A 332 7.81 -17.71 13.40
N PRO A 333 7.06 -18.83 13.32
CA PRO A 333 5.99 -18.97 12.35
C PRO A 333 5.01 -17.79 12.41
N VAL A 334 4.69 -17.24 11.24
CA VAL A 334 3.75 -16.12 11.13
C VAL A 334 2.38 -16.53 11.66
N ARG A 335 1.82 -15.71 12.54
CA ARG A 335 0.49 -15.95 13.16
C ARG A 335 -0.67 -15.91 12.14
N TRP A 336 -0.50 -15.14 11.07
CA TRP A 336 -1.48 -14.95 9.99
C TRP A 336 -1.45 -16.10 8.99
N ARG A 337 -2.16 -17.19 9.30
CA ARG A 337 -2.15 -18.45 8.53
C ARG A 337 -3.00 -18.36 7.25
N THR A 338 -2.61 -17.49 6.33
CA THR A 338 -3.22 -17.38 4.99
C THR A 338 -2.27 -17.94 3.94
N GLU A 339 -2.80 -18.57 2.88
CA GLU A 339 -1.99 -19.20 1.83
C GLU A 339 -1.05 -18.24 1.09
N SER A 340 -1.36 -16.94 1.10
CA SER A 340 -0.65 -15.90 0.34
C SER A 340 -0.06 -14.81 1.23
N PHE A 341 0.19 -15.12 2.51
CA PHE A 341 0.76 -14.14 3.43
C PHE A 341 2.11 -13.61 2.91
N HIS A 342 2.26 -12.30 2.98
CA HIS A 342 3.52 -11.57 2.83
C HIS A 342 3.43 -10.29 3.67
N VAL A 343 4.57 -9.73 4.08
CA VAL A 343 4.60 -8.43 4.73
C VAL A 343 3.99 -7.38 3.81
N GLY A 344 3.10 -6.55 4.35
CA GLY A 344 2.39 -5.54 3.56
C GLY A 344 1.16 -6.06 2.82
N CYS A 345 0.82 -7.36 2.94
CA CYS A 345 -0.36 -7.90 2.28
C CYS A 345 -1.65 -7.28 2.83
N ASN A 346 -2.62 -7.04 1.95
CA ASN A 346 -3.92 -6.53 2.35
C ASN A 346 -4.70 -7.60 3.11
N ALA A 347 -4.97 -7.38 4.40
CA ALA A 347 -5.73 -8.30 5.24
C ALA A 347 -7.23 -8.33 4.90
N SER A 348 -7.73 -7.36 4.14
CA SER A 348 -9.16 -7.18 3.85
C SER A 348 -9.52 -7.47 2.39
N TYR A 349 -9.10 -8.64 1.92
CA TYR A 349 -9.39 -9.14 0.57
C TYR A 349 -10.68 -9.96 0.48
N GLN A 350 -11.31 -10.28 1.62
CA GLN A 350 -12.58 -11.00 1.71
C GLN A 350 -13.72 -10.04 2.09
N GLY A 351 -14.95 -10.51 1.97
CA GLY A 351 -16.11 -9.71 2.34
C GLY A 351 -17.35 -10.56 2.59
N ILE A 352 -18.36 -9.91 3.14
CA ILE A 352 -19.67 -10.50 3.38
C ILE A 352 -20.69 -9.86 2.46
N LYS A 353 -21.72 -10.65 2.14
CA LYS A 353 -22.91 -10.21 1.43
C LYS A 353 -24.13 -10.64 2.21
N VAL A 354 -24.97 -9.68 2.57
CA VAL A 354 -26.14 -9.93 3.41
C VAL A 354 -27.37 -9.29 2.78
N ARG A 355 -28.50 -10.01 2.85
CA ARG A 355 -29.79 -9.51 2.37
C ARG A 355 -30.26 -8.34 3.24
N SER A 356 -30.81 -7.32 2.59
CA SER A 356 -31.51 -6.22 3.28
C SER A 356 -32.92 -6.07 2.74
N GLN A 357 -33.81 -5.54 3.59
CA GLN A 357 -35.16 -5.14 3.22
C GLN A 357 -35.26 -3.63 2.95
N LEU A 358 -34.17 -2.89 3.17
CA LEU A 358 -34.08 -1.47 2.86
C LEU A 358 -34.02 -1.26 1.34
N LYS A 359 -34.34 -0.04 0.91
CA LYS A 359 -34.32 0.34 -0.50
C LYS A 359 -32.89 0.54 -1.00
N ASP A 360 -32.70 0.38 -2.30
CA ASP A 360 -31.43 0.69 -2.95
C ASP A 360 -31.02 2.14 -2.66
N GLY A 361 -29.78 2.33 -2.21
CA GLY A 361 -29.22 3.61 -1.78
C GLY A 361 -29.37 3.91 -0.28
N GLU A 362 -30.23 3.20 0.46
CA GLU A 362 -30.31 3.33 1.92
C GLU A 362 -29.09 2.68 2.59
N LEU A 363 -28.69 3.24 3.74
CA LEU A 363 -27.62 2.68 4.57
C LEU A 363 -28.21 1.66 5.53
N GLN A 364 -27.73 0.41 5.46
CA GLN A 364 -28.06 -0.63 6.42
C GLN A 364 -27.14 -0.52 7.63
N PRO A 365 -27.63 -0.17 8.83
CA PRO A 365 -26.84 -0.28 10.05
C PRO A 365 -26.76 -1.74 10.48
N TRP A 366 -25.57 -2.19 10.85
CA TRP A 366 -25.30 -3.56 11.26
C TRP A 366 -24.17 -3.62 12.31
N GLY A 367 -24.10 -4.74 13.04
CA GLY A 367 -23.06 -5.00 14.03
C GLY A 367 -22.55 -6.42 13.99
N LEU A 368 -21.30 -6.61 14.42
CA LEU A 368 -20.73 -7.93 14.72
C LEU A 368 -20.84 -8.21 16.21
N PHE A 369 -21.26 -9.42 16.52
CA PHE A 369 -21.45 -9.89 17.89
C PHE A 369 -20.67 -11.17 18.13
N ASP A 370 -20.11 -11.34 19.31
CA ASP A 370 -19.52 -12.59 19.75
C ASP A 370 -20.58 -13.66 20.08
N ASP A 371 -20.12 -14.84 20.50
CA ASP A 371 -20.94 -15.98 20.90
C ASP A 371 -21.74 -15.72 22.19
N GLN A 372 -21.27 -14.79 23.02
CA GLN A 372 -21.97 -14.31 24.23
C GLN A 372 -23.01 -13.22 23.93
N GLY A 373 -23.06 -12.72 22.70
CA GLY A 373 -23.96 -11.66 22.27
C GLY A 373 -23.48 -10.24 22.58
N SER A 374 -22.20 -10.06 22.94
CA SER A 374 -21.58 -8.75 23.11
C SER A 374 -21.32 -8.10 21.74
N LEU A 375 -21.60 -6.81 21.62
CA LEU A 375 -21.33 -6.04 20.40
C LEU A 375 -19.83 -5.76 20.28
N LEU A 376 -19.19 -6.28 19.23
CA LEU A 376 -17.76 -6.07 18.94
C LEU A 376 -17.53 -4.76 18.17
N CYS A 377 -18.33 -4.53 17.13
CA CYS A 377 -18.23 -3.34 16.30
C CYS A 377 -19.53 -3.07 15.55
N ARG A 378 -19.70 -1.83 15.06
CA ARG A 378 -20.89 -1.40 14.30
C ARG A 378 -20.49 -0.54 13.11
N TYR A 379 -21.21 -0.72 12.01
CA TYR A 379 -20.97 -0.05 10.74
C TYR A 379 -22.27 0.14 9.97
N GLU A 380 -22.18 0.89 8.88
CA GLU A 380 -23.27 1.09 7.93
C GLU A 380 -22.76 0.81 6.52
N SER A 381 -23.53 0.07 5.73
CA SER A 381 -23.18 -0.26 4.35
C SER A 381 -24.35 0.06 3.40
N PRO A 382 -24.08 0.61 2.20
CA PRO A 382 -25.13 0.97 1.26
C PRO A 382 -25.78 -0.28 0.66
N VAL A 383 -27.12 -0.25 0.56
CA VAL A 383 -27.90 -1.31 -0.06
C VAL A 383 -27.95 -1.11 -1.57
N ALA A 384 -27.73 -2.19 -2.31
CA ALA A 384 -27.86 -2.26 -3.76
C ALA A 384 -28.41 -3.62 -4.18
N ARG A 385 -29.50 -3.63 -4.96
CA ARG A 385 -30.19 -4.82 -5.45
C ARG A 385 -30.60 -5.76 -4.30
N GLY A 386 -31.18 -5.19 -3.24
CA GLY A 386 -31.68 -5.94 -2.07
C GLY A 386 -30.62 -6.59 -1.18
N HIS A 387 -29.36 -6.20 -1.33
CA HIS A 387 -28.24 -6.68 -0.51
C HIS A 387 -27.34 -5.51 -0.14
N TRP A 388 -26.53 -5.68 0.90
CA TRP A 388 -25.32 -4.88 1.09
C TRP A 388 -24.12 -5.82 1.10
N ASP A 389 -23.00 -5.28 0.62
CA ASP A 389 -21.71 -5.96 0.54
C ASP A 389 -20.70 -5.13 1.34
N GLU A 390 -19.82 -5.78 2.08
CA GLU A 390 -18.73 -5.10 2.78
C GLU A 390 -17.45 -5.94 2.79
N PHE A 391 -16.31 -5.28 2.57
CA PHE A 391 -15.00 -5.92 2.73
C PHE A 391 -14.59 -5.89 4.20
N LEU A 392 -14.16 -7.05 4.69
CA LEU A 392 -13.74 -7.24 6.07
C LEU A 392 -12.33 -7.87 6.10
N PRO A 393 -11.58 -7.66 7.19
CA PRO A 393 -10.37 -8.43 7.43
C PRO A 393 -10.67 -9.93 7.43
N TYR A 394 -9.79 -10.73 6.84
CA TYR A 394 -10.00 -12.17 6.65
C TYR A 394 -10.30 -12.89 7.96
N PHE A 395 -9.67 -12.51 9.07
CA PHE A 395 -9.86 -13.13 10.38
C PHE A 395 -11.29 -12.90 10.94
N LEU A 396 -11.94 -11.78 10.58
CA LEU A 396 -13.35 -11.56 10.92
C LEU A 396 -14.25 -12.44 10.05
N CYS A 397 -13.98 -12.54 8.75
CA CYS A 397 -14.71 -13.45 7.86
C CYS A 397 -14.61 -14.90 8.34
N GLU A 398 -13.42 -15.37 8.70
CA GLU A 398 -13.21 -16.70 9.25
C GLU A 398 -13.97 -16.93 10.56
N ALA A 399 -13.98 -15.94 11.46
CA ALA A 399 -14.75 -16.03 12.70
C ALA A 399 -16.27 -16.08 12.46
N ILE A 400 -16.78 -15.36 11.45
CA ILE A 400 -18.18 -15.43 11.02
C ILE A 400 -18.49 -16.81 10.43
N THR A 401 -17.65 -17.31 9.51
CA THR A 401 -17.82 -18.63 8.90
C THR A 401 -17.76 -19.77 9.91
N ALA A 402 -16.92 -19.64 10.94
CA ALA A 402 -16.84 -20.60 12.04
C ALA A 402 -17.99 -20.49 13.05
N GLY A 403 -18.92 -19.53 12.89
CA GLY A 403 -20.04 -19.32 13.81
C GLY A 403 -19.65 -18.68 15.14
N ARG A 404 -18.40 -18.22 15.30
CA ARG A 404 -17.94 -17.51 16.50
C ARG A 404 -18.51 -16.09 16.55
N TYR A 405 -18.63 -15.45 15.39
CA TYR A 405 -19.22 -14.12 15.27
C TYR A 405 -20.52 -14.15 14.45
N THR A 406 -21.48 -13.32 14.83
CA THR A 406 -22.74 -13.15 14.11
C THR A 406 -22.92 -11.73 13.63
N VAL A 407 -23.33 -11.57 12.36
CA VAL A 407 -23.69 -10.28 11.77
C VAL A 407 -25.18 -10.07 11.98
N ARG A 408 -25.56 -8.93 12.59
CA ARG A 408 -26.97 -8.61 12.85
C ARG A 408 -27.32 -7.22 12.36
N SER A 409 -28.52 -7.06 11.81
CA SER A 409 -29.10 -5.74 11.55
C SER A 409 -29.28 -4.98 12.85
N LEU A 410 -28.95 -3.69 12.85
CA LEU A 410 -29.25 -2.75 13.93
C LEU A 410 -30.42 -1.82 13.57
N ALA A 411 -31.03 -2.01 12.39
CA ALA A 411 -32.24 -1.30 12.00
C ALA A 411 -33.41 -1.75 12.91
N LYS A 412 -34.19 -0.78 13.37
CA LYS A 412 -35.36 -0.99 14.23
C LYS A 412 -36.57 -1.50 13.46
#